data_AF-A0AAJ6TNA5-F1
#
_entry.id   AF-A0AAJ6TNA5-F1
#
_cell.length_a   1.000
_cell.length_b   1.000
_cell.length_c   1.000
_cell.angle_alpha   90.00
_cell.angle_beta   90.00
_cell.angle_gamma   90.00
#
_symmetry.space_group_name_H-M   'P 1'
#
loop_
_entity.id
_entity.type
_entity.pdbx_description
1 polymer ?
#
loop_
_entity_poly.entity_id
_entity_poly.type
_entity_poly.pdbx_seq_one_letter_code
_entity_poly.pdbx_strand_id
1 'polypeptide(L)'
;MNRSILDVAVMYRQKKIFDNVKEKNLPMARMRQGVDKSGNTLLHHVADMNKNSGVTKPGPALQLQEELKWFERVKEEIPPHYVPLLNKDGMTARECFENSLRDATETSTKMDQGNSSVLFNCSCTCCYCCLCCRLYCARRF
;
A
#
# COMPACT_ATOMS: atom_id res chain seq x y z
N MET A 1 13.38 -0.27 -20.87
CA MET A 1 12.52 -0.73 -19.78
C MET A 1 12.65 -2.23 -19.81
N ASN A 2 13.42 -2.82 -18.89
CA ASN A 2 13.59 -4.27 -18.83
C ASN A 2 12.89 -4.74 -17.56
N ARG A 3 11.55 -4.70 -17.58
CA ARG A 3 10.74 -5.21 -16.46
C ARG A 3 10.48 -6.69 -16.71
N SER A 4 10.92 -7.53 -15.80
CA SER A 4 10.59 -8.94 -15.76
C SER A 4 9.12 -9.13 -15.36
N ILE A 5 8.55 -10.28 -15.72
CA ILE A 5 7.24 -10.72 -15.24
C ILE A 5 7.21 -10.74 -13.70
N LEU A 6 8.34 -11.06 -13.07
CA LEU A 6 8.49 -11.03 -11.61
C LEU A 6 8.32 -9.60 -11.06
N ASP A 7 8.95 -8.61 -11.69
CA ASP A 7 8.88 -7.21 -11.24
C ASP A 7 7.44 -6.72 -11.28
N VAL A 8 6.73 -7.00 -12.37
CA VAL A 8 5.31 -6.64 -12.54
C VAL A 8 4.44 -7.35 -11.50
N ALA A 9 4.65 -8.66 -11.30
CA ALA A 9 3.89 -9.43 -10.31
C ALA A 9 4.07 -8.87 -8.89
N VAL A 10 5.29 -8.46 -8.55
CA VAL A 10 5.63 -7.89 -7.24
C VAL A 10 5.07 -6.48 -7.09
N MET A 11 5.18 -5.63 -8.11
CA MET A 11 4.63 -4.27 -8.12
C MET A 11 3.12 -4.24 -7.89
N TYR A 12 2.39 -5.16 -8.51
CA TYR A 12 0.93 -5.27 -8.36
C TYR A 12 0.49 -6.23 -7.24
N ARG A 13 1.42 -6.69 -6.40
CA ARG A 13 1.16 -7.58 -5.26
C ARG A 13 0.37 -8.84 -5.64
N GLN A 14 0.63 -9.37 -6.83
CA GLN A 14 0.01 -10.57 -7.39
C GLN A 14 0.61 -11.83 -6.76
N LYS A 15 0.20 -12.11 -5.51
CA LYS A 15 0.70 -13.24 -4.70
C LYS A 15 0.63 -14.58 -5.44
N LYS A 16 -0.51 -14.84 -6.11
CA LYS A 16 -0.71 -16.08 -6.89
C LYS A 16 0.33 -16.24 -8.00
N ILE A 17 0.69 -15.17 -8.70
CA ILE A 17 1.67 -15.23 -9.79
C ILE A 17 3.07 -15.43 -9.20
N PHE A 18 3.38 -14.74 -8.11
CA PHE A 18 4.64 -14.88 -7.40
C PHE A 18 4.87 -16.31 -6.89
N ASP A 19 3.85 -16.92 -6.27
CA ASP A 19 3.91 -18.29 -5.77
C ASP A 19 4.08 -19.30 -6.93
N ASN A 20 3.36 -19.11 -8.04
CA ASN A 20 3.52 -19.92 -9.25
C ASN A 20 4.93 -19.82 -9.86
N VAL A 21 5.50 -18.61 -9.89
CA VAL A 21 6.86 -18.38 -10.43
C VAL A 21 7.91 -19.09 -9.57
N LYS A 22 7.71 -19.09 -8.25
CA LYS A 22 8.55 -19.82 -7.29
C LYS A 22 8.44 -21.33 -7.47
N GLU A 23 7.22 -21.86 -7.59
CA GLU A 23 6.96 -23.29 -7.75
C GLU A 23 7.54 -23.86 -9.05
N LYS A 24 7.45 -23.10 -10.15
CA LYS A 24 7.90 -23.54 -11.47
C LYS A 24 9.43 -23.54 -11.66
N ASN A 25 10.22 -23.25 -10.63
CA ASN A 25 11.69 -23.16 -10.67
C ASN A 25 12.20 -22.35 -11.88
N LEU A 26 11.47 -21.29 -12.25
CA LEU A 26 11.94 -20.37 -13.28
C LEU A 26 13.28 -19.77 -12.85
N PRO A 27 14.15 -19.34 -13.78
CA PRO A 27 15.46 -18.76 -13.46
C PRO A 27 15.33 -17.40 -12.76
N MET A 28 14.86 -17.41 -11.51
CA MET A 28 14.62 -16.25 -10.67
C MET A 28 15.91 -15.52 -10.34
N ALA A 29 17.06 -16.20 -10.37
CA ALA A 29 18.36 -15.59 -10.13
C ALA A 29 18.61 -14.39 -11.05
N ARG A 30 18.30 -14.51 -12.35
CA ARG A 30 18.46 -13.40 -13.31
C ARG A 30 17.40 -12.32 -13.13
N MET A 31 16.18 -12.70 -12.76
CA MET A 31 15.07 -11.77 -12.58
C MET A 31 15.23 -10.92 -11.31
N ARG A 32 15.71 -11.52 -10.22
CA ARG A 32 15.96 -10.82 -8.94
C ARG A 32 17.11 -9.82 -8.99
N GLN A 33 18.05 -10.01 -9.91
CA GLN A 33 19.20 -9.14 -10.12
C GLN A 33 18.90 -7.96 -11.05
N GLY A 34 17.66 -7.86 -11.57
CA GLY A 34 17.24 -6.75 -12.38
C GLY A 34 17.32 -5.44 -11.60
N VAL A 35 18.21 -4.55 -12.04
CA VAL A 35 18.26 -3.17 -11.55
C VAL A 35 17.61 -2.28 -12.59
N ASP A 36 16.65 -1.48 -12.16
CA ASP A 36 15.95 -0.54 -13.02
C ASP A 36 16.89 0.59 -13.46
N LYS A 37 16.51 1.34 -14.51
CA LYS A 37 17.30 2.52 -14.95
C LYS A 37 17.51 3.56 -13.85
N SER A 38 16.69 3.53 -12.81
CA SER A 38 16.76 4.43 -11.65
C SER A 38 17.61 3.88 -10.50
N GLY A 39 18.31 2.74 -10.69
CA GLY A 39 19.04 2.08 -9.61
C GLY A 39 18.13 1.35 -8.61
N ASN A 40 16.82 1.31 -8.87
CA ASN A 40 15.86 0.65 -8.00
C ASN A 40 15.98 -0.87 -8.18
N THR A 41 16.05 -1.58 -7.05
CA THR A 41 15.92 -3.04 -7.01
C THR A 41 14.46 -3.45 -6.91
N LEU A 42 14.19 -4.74 -7.09
CA LEU A 42 12.87 -5.33 -6.82
C LEU A 42 12.31 -4.91 -5.45
N LEU A 43 13.16 -4.82 -4.42
CA LEU A 43 12.76 -4.45 -3.06
C LEU A 43 12.32 -2.98 -2.96
N HIS A 44 12.93 -2.08 -3.73
CA HIS A 44 12.50 -0.67 -3.81
C HIS A 44 11.11 -0.55 -4.45
N HIS A 45 10.78 -1.41 -5.41
CA HIS A 45 9.45 -1.44 -6.00
C HIS A 45 8.37 -1.96 -5.04
N VAL A 46 8.74 -2.86 -4.12
CA VAL A 46 7.83 -3.31 -3.05
C VAL A 46 7.59 -2.20 -2.03
N ALA A 47 8.64 -1.42 -1.75
CA ALA A 47 8.63 -0.34 -0.79
C ALA A 47 7.62 0.76 -1.14
N ASP A 48 7.38 0.97 -2.44
CA ASP A 48 6.38 1.90 -2.96
C ASP A 48 4.95 1.34 -2.76
N MET A 49 4.26 1.86 -1.74
CA MET A 49 2.90 1.45 -1.38
C MET A 49 1.82 2.11 -2.25
N ASN A 50 2.13 3.21 -2.97
CA ASN A 50 1.15 3.95 -3.76
C ASN A 50 0.63 3.16 -4.97
N LYS A 51 1.38 2.15 -5.43
CA LYS A 51 0.98 1.30 -6.56
C LYS A 51 0.03 0.17 -6.19
N ASN A 52 -0.28 0.00 -4.90
CA ASN A 52 -1.27 -0.97 -4.46
C ASN A 52 -2.71 -0.45 -4.63
N SER A 53 -3.14 -0.27 -5.88
CA SER A 53 -4.47 0.26 -6.20
C SER A 53 -5.60 -0.78 -6.15
N GLY A 54 -5.31 -2.04 -5.80
CA GLY A 54 -6.21 -3.15 -6.14
C GLY A 54 -7.09 -3.71 -5.03
N VAL A 55 -6.78 -3.47 -3.75
CA VAL A 55 -7.52 -4.14 -2.65
C VAL A 55 -7.91 -3.14 -1.58
N THR A 56 -9.14 -2.63 -1.67
CA THR A 56 -9.80 -1.92 -0.57
C THR A 56 -9.96 -2.90 0.59
N LYS A 57 -9.07 -2.82 1.58
CA LYS A 57 -9.10 -3.67 2.77
C LYS A 57 -9.79 -2.94 3.92
N PRO A 58 -10.38 -3.68 4.88
CA PRO A 58 -11.24 -3.12 5.93
C PRO A 58 -10.52 -2.28 7.02
N GLY A 59 -9.36 -1.69 6.74
CA GLY A 59 -8.71 -0.74 7.64
C GLY A 59 -7.26 -0.40 7.27
N PRO A 60 -6.79 0.85 7.49
CA PRO A 60 -5.42 1.27 7.19
C PRO A 60 -4.34 0.42 7.89
N ALA A 61 -4.59 0.02 9.14
CA ALA A 61 -3.66 -0.81 9.91
C ALA A 61 -3.47 -2.21 9.32
N LEU A 62 -4.54 -2.83 8.81
CA LEU A 62 -4.50 -4.17 8.24
C LEU A 62 -3.77 -4.15 6.89
N GLN A 63 -4.01 -3.11 6.08
CA GLN A 63 -3.28 -2.88 4.85
C GLN A 63 -1.77 -2.80 5.13
N LEU A 64 -1.36 -1.97 6.09
CA LEU A 64 0.04 -1.81 6.46
C LEU A 64 0.70 -3.12 6.92
N GLN A 65 0.01 -3.90 7.76
CA GLN A 65 0.52 -5.19 8.23
C GLN A 65 0.80 -6.15 7.08
N GLU A 66 -0.02 -6.16 6.04
CA GLU A 66 0.20 -7.02 4.89
C GLU A 66 1.30 -6.52 3.98
N GLU A 67 1.49 -5.20 3.87
CA GLU A 67 2.64 -4.64 3.15
C GLU A 67 3.95 -4.97 3.82
N LEU A 68 4.01 -4.91 5.15
CA LEU A 68 5.16 -5.36 5.93
C LEU A 68 5.47 -6.84 5.68
N LYS A 69 4.46 -7.71 5.81
CA LYS A 69 4.62 -9.15 5.54
C LYS A 69 5.06 -9.43 4.10
N TRP A 70 4.57 -8.64 3.14
CA TRP A 70 4.94 -8.78 1.74
C TRP A 70 6.39 -8.33 1.50
N PHE A 71 6.81 -7.22 2.12
CA PHE A 71 8.18 -6.73 2.07
C PHE A 71 9.17 -7.74 2.64
N GLU A 72 8.87 -8.34 3.80
CA GLU A 72 9.69 -9.38 4.41
C GLU A 72 9.80 -10.62 3.52
N ARG A 73 8.68 -11.09 2.95
CA ARG A 73 8.67 -12.23 2.03
C ARG A 73 9.57 -12.00 0.81
N VAL A 74 9.49 -10.82 0.19
CA VAL A 74 10.33 -10.51 -0.98
C VAL A 74 11.80 -10.34 -0.58
N LYS A 75 12.06 -9.78 0.61
CA LYS A 75 13.42 -9.65 1.15
C LYS A 75 14.10 -11.01 1.35
N GLU A 76 13.39 -12.04 1.81
CA GLU A 76 13.92 -13.39 1.98
C GLU A 76 14.34 -14.05 0.65
N GLU A 77 13.67 -13.72 -0.44
CA GLU A 77 14.00 -14.25 -1.77
C GLU A 77 15.20 -13.56 -2.41
N ILE A 78 15.52 -12.35 -1.97
CA ILE A 78 16.61 -11.55 -2.50
C ILE A 78 17.90 -11.90 -1.74
N PRO A 79 19.03 -12.13 -2.45
CA PRO A 79 20.28 -12.41 -1.77
C PRO A 79 20.67 -11.27 -0.80
N PRO A 80 21.26 -11.57 0.38
CA PRO A 80 21.50 -10.56 1.43
C PRO A 80 22.32 -9.34 0.98
N HIS A 81 23.20 -9.52 0.01
CA HIS A 81 24.05 -8.46 -0.54
C HIS A 81 23.29 -7.42 -1.38
N TYR A 82 22.07 -7.71 -1.84
CA TYR A 82 21.22 -6.75 -2.57
C TYR A 82 20.30 -5.94 -1.66
N VAL A 83 20.12 -6.35 -0.40
CA VAL A 83 19.28 -5.65 0.58
C VAL A 83 19.80 -4.24 0.92
N PRO A 84 21.11 -4.01 1.15
CA PRO A 84 21.63 -2.68 1.44
C PRO A 84 21.94 -1.86 0.19
N LEU A 85 21.51 -2.30 -1.00
CA LEU A 85 21.78 -1.54 -2.22
C LEU A 85 21.01 -0.22 -2.19
N LEU A 86 21.71 0.85 -2.53
CA LEU A 86 21.14 2.19 -2.60
C LEU A 86 20.57 2.44 -3.99
N ASN A 87 19.43 3.11 -4.05
CA ASN A 87 18.93 3.66 -5.31
C ASN A 87 19.74 4.91 -5.73
N LYS A 88 19.37 5.52 -6.87
CA LYS A 88 20.01 6.77 -7.32
C LYS A 88 19.83 7.95 -6.36
N ASP A 89 18.80 7.90 -5.52
CA ASP A 89 18.53 8.92 -4.51
C ASP A 89 19.32 8.67 -3.21
N GLY A 90 20.17 7.63 -3.17
CA GLY A 90 20.98 7.30 -2.01
C GLY A 90 20.20 6.66 -0.86
N MET A 91 18.99 6.15 -1.12
CA MET A 91 18.13 5.50 -0.14
C MET A 91 18.16 3.98 -0.28
N THR A 92 18.04 3.30 0.85
CA THR A 92 17.77 1.86 0.90
C THR A 92 16.28 1.57 0.68
N ALA A 93 15.96 0.34 0.26
CA ALA A 93 14.57 -0.07 0.09
C ALA A 93 13.77 0.00 1.40
N ARG A 94 14.44 -0.15 2.55
CA ARG A 94 13.82 -0.01 3.88
C ARG A 94 13.44 1.46 4.16
N GLU A 95 14.35 2.39 3.90
CA GLU A 95 14.07 3.82 4.07
C GLU A 95 12.96 4.29 3.10
N CYS A 96 12.95 3.80 1.87
CA CYS A 96 11.85 4.07 0.94
C CYS A 96 10.49 3.59 1.48
N PHE A 97 10.46 2.45 2.17
CA PHE A 97 9.25 1.90 2.75
C PHE A 97 8.76 2.76 3.93
N GLU A 98 9.68 3.17 4.80
CA GLU A 98 9.37 4.03 5.95
C GLU A 98 8.88 5.42 5.51
N ASN A 99 9.46 5.99 4.45
CA ASN A 99 9.00 7.26 3.87
C ASN A 99 7.60 7.11 3.27
N SER A 100 7.36 6.05 2.48
CA SER A 100 6.04 5.78 1.91
C SER A 100 4.97 5.59 3.00
N LEU A 101 5.36 5.03 4.14
CA LEU A 101 4.48 4.87 5.30
C LEU A 101 4.12 6.21 5.93
N ARG A 102 5.11 7.08 6.16
CA ARG A 102 4.87 8.42 6.70
C ARG A 102 3.90 9.19 5.81
N ASP A 103 4.12 9.19 4.50
CA ASP A 103 3.25 9.85 3.53
C ASP A 103 1.80 9.31 3.57
N ALA A 104 1.63 7.98 3.69
CA ALA A 104 0.32 7.36 3.82
C ALA A 104 -0.41 7.75 5.13
N THR A 105 0.32 7.89 6.23
CA THR A 105 -0.26 8.35 7.51
C THR A 105 -0.62 9.83 7.48
N GLU A 106 0.20 10.67 6.87
CA GLU A 106 -0.07 12.11 6.75
C GLU A 106 -1.26 12.40 5.84
N THR A 107 -1.40 11.67 4.74
CA THR A 107 -2.56 11.82 3.85
C THR A 107 -3.84 11.42 4.57
N SER A 108 -3.81 10.35 5.38
CA SER A 108 -4.93 9.93 6.22
C SER A 108 -5.34 11.02 7.22
N THR A 109 -4.40 11.63 7.93
CA THR A 109 -4.71 12.69 8.91
C THR A 109 -5.22 13.98 8.26
N LYS A 110 -4.71 14.33 7.06
CA LYS A 110 -5.19 15.49 6.28
C LYS A 110 -6.63 15.28 5.79
N MET A 111 -7.01 14.06 5.40
CA MET A 111 -8.38 13.73 4.99
C MET A 111 -9.39 13.83 6.15
N ASP A 112 -9.00 13.45 7.36
CA ASP A 112 -9.85 13.58 8.54
C ASP A 112 -10.08 15.04 8.96
N GLN A 113 -9.06 15.89 8.80
CA GLN A 113 -9.15 17.33 9.10
C GLN A 113 -10.02 18.10 8.09
N GLY A 114 -10.02 17.69 6.82
CA GLY A 114 -10.86 18.28 5.78
C GLY A 114 -12.36 18.00 5.92
N ASN A 115 -12.74 16.95 6.66
CA ASN A 115 -14.14 16.56 6.88
C ASN A 115 -14.75 17.14 8.17
N SER A 116 -13.93 17.72 9.07
CA SER A 116 -14.42 18.33 10.30
C SER A 116 -15.02 19.74 10.12
N SER A 117 -14.91 20.35 8.94
CA SER A 117 -15.56 21.63 8.62
C SER A 117 -17.00 21.48 8.13
N VAL A 118 -17.53 20.25 8.02
CA VAL A 118 -18.96 19.97 7.79
C VAL A 118 -19.64 19.51 9.08
N LEU A 119 -19.29 20.12 10.22
CA LEU A 119 -20.12 20.03 11.41
C LEU A 119 -21.34 20.94 11.26
N PHE A 120 -22.43 20.33 10.80
CA PHE A 120 -23.76 20.44 11.41
C PHE A 120 -24.15 21.81 11.97
N ASN A 121 -24.39 22.79 11.11
CA ASN A 121 -25.35 23.86 11.45
C ASN A 121 -26.77 23.34 11.19
N CYS A 122 -27.22 22.40 12.03
CA CYS A 122 -28.63 22.16 12.21
C CYS A 122 -29.08 23.01 13.41
N SER A 123 -29.19 24.31 13.18
CA SER A 123 -29.82 25.25 14.10
C SER A 123 -31.35 25.08 14.06
N CYS A 124 -31.85 23.91 14.49
CA CYS A 124 -33.27 23.72 14.75
C CYS A 124 -33.52 23.89 16.25
N THR A 125 -33.67 25.15 16.67
CA THR A 125 -34.32 25.52 17.94
C THR A 125 -35.85 25.30 17.84
N CYS A 126 -36.27 24.09 17.48
CA CYS A 126 -37.67 23.70 17.59
C CYS A 126 -37.77 22.50 18.52
N CYS A 127 -37.87 22.80 19.82
CA CYS A 127 -38.56 21.93 20.77
C CYS A 127 -39.93 21.57 20.19
N TYR A 128 -40.38 20.34 20.41
CA TYR A 128 -41.65 19.72 19.97
C TYR A 128 -41.64 18.99 18.62
N CYS A 129 -40.87 17.90 18.50
CA CYS A 129 -41.36 16.66 17.85
C CYS A 129 -40.40 15.46 18.05
N CYS A 130 -40.18 15.05 19.29
CA CYS A 130 -39.27 13.94 19.62
C CYS A 130 -39.89 12.53 19.57
N LEU A 131 -40.99 12.26 18.85
CA LEU A 131 -41.52 10.89 18.75
C LEU A 131 -41.75 10.31 17.34
N CYS A 132 -41.67 11.07 16.26
CA CYS A 132 -41.91 10.50 14.92
C CYS A 132 -40.65 10.18 14.09
N CYS A 133 -39.45 10.59 14.50
CA CYS A 133 -38.25 10.48 13.65
C CYS A 133 -37.52 9.11 13.70
N ARG A 134 -38.01 8.11 14.45
CA ARG A 134 -37.41 6.76 14.44
C ARG A 134 -37.87 5.87 13.27
N LEU A 135 -38.83 6.31 12.46
CA LEU A 135 -39.36 5.49 11.35
C LEU A 135 -38.87 5.89 9.95
N TYR A 136 -38.13 7.00 9.79
CA TYR A 136 -37.74 7.50 8.46
C TYR A 136 -36.26 7.31 8.06
N CYS A 137 -35.37 6.90 8.98
CA CYS A 137 -33.96 6.59 8.64
C CYS A 137 -33.73 5.14 8.14
N ALA A 138 -34.79 4.43 7.76
CA ALA A 138 -34.71 3.07 7.21
C ALA A 138 -35.16 3.02 5.74
N ARG A 139 -34.67 3.93 4.87
CA ARG A 139 -34.71 3.75 3.39
C ARG A 139 -34.04 4.88 2.59
N ARG A 140 -32.79 4.64 2.17
CA ARG A 140 -32.10 5.09 0.92
C ARG A 140 -30.60 4.87 1.17
N PHE A 141 -29.86 3.96 0.53
CA PHE A 141 -29.50 3.88 -0.90
C PHE A 141 -29.26 5.25 -1.55
#